data_AF-A0A3B9CVP6-F1
#
_entry.id   AF-A0A3B9CVP6-F1
#
_cell.length_a   1.000
_cell.length_b   1.000
_cell.length_c   1.000
_cell.angle_alpha   90.00
_cell.angle_beta   90.00
_cell.angle_gamma   90.00
#
_symmetry.space_group_name_H-M   'P 1'
#
loop_
_entity.id
_entity.type
_entity.pdbx_description
1 polymer ?
#
loop_
_entity_poly.entity_id
_entity_poly.type
_entity_poly.pdbx_seq_one_letter_code
_entity_poly.pdbx_strand_id
1 'polypeptide(L)'
;MPAEGFARRPTPELNRVFHQQHRDSRLKPPKGKLSETHFRLIRIIERHSEEELFTRQHYHWTGSTSPGDYLTSALPRHYEWALKILRKYTRSLRAH
;
A
#
# COMPACT_ATOMS: atom_id res chain seq x y z
N MET A 1 3.18 9.77 -3.62
CA MET A 1 2.53 10.43 -4.78
C MET A 1 2.07 9.36 -5.76
N PRO A 2 1.00 9.58 -6.55
CA PRO A 2 0.81 8.82 -7.79
C PRO A 2 2.06 8.97 -8.67
N ALA A 3 2.29 8.05 -9.61
CA ALA A 3 3.37 8.18 -10.59
C ALA A 3 3.32 9.54 -11.30
N GLU A 4 4.48 10.06 -11.73
CA GLU A 4 4.58 11.32 -12.46
C GLU A 4 3.53 11.39 -13.59
N GLY A 5 2.79 12.48 -13.64
CA GLY A 5 1.70 12.69 -14.61
C GLY A 5 0.29 12.31 -14.13
N PHE A 6 0.12 11.69 -12.96
CA PHE A 6 -1.21 11.36 -12.44
C PHE A 6 -1.65 12.30 -11.29
N ALA A 7 -2.79 12.96 -11.47
CA ALA A 7 -3.44 13.72 -10.39
C ALA A 7 -3.76 12.82 -9.19
N ARG A 8 -3.81 13.39 -7.97
CA ARG A 8 -3.98 12.72 -6.65
C ARG A 8 -5.24 11.85 -6.47
N ARG A 9 -6.01 11.58 -7.53
CA ARG A 9 -7.18 10.71 -7.51
C ARG A 9 -6.88 9.51 -8.40
N PRO A 10 -6.93 8.25 -7.91
CA PRO A 10 -6.96 7.12 -8.82
C PRO A 10 -8.22 7.29 -9.67
N THR A 11 -8.03 7.68 -10.92
CA THR A 11 -9.14 7.67 -11.88
C THR A 11 -9.63 6.23 -12.01
N PRO A 12 -10.94 6.01 -12.28
CA PRO A 12 -11.46 4.68 -12.58
C PRO A 12 -10.63 3.94 -13.64
N GLU A 13 -10.00 4.70 -14.53
CA GLU A 13 -9.09 4.24 -15.58
C GLU A 13 -7.75 3.71 -15.02
N LEU A 14 -7.12 4.40 -14.07
CA LEU A 14 -5.91 3.91 -13.39
C LEU A 14 -6.17 2.57 -12.68
N ASN A 15 -7.33 2.45 -12.02
CA ASN A 15 -7.75 1.22 -11.37
C ASN A 15 -7.96 0.09 -12.39
N ARG A 16 -8.49 0.38 -13.59
CA ARG A 16 -8.63 -0.60 -14.68
C ARG A 16 -7.28 -1.06 -15.21
N VAL A 17 -6.32 -0.14 -15.37
CA VAL A 17 -4.94 -0.47 -15.79
C VAL A 17 -4.28 -1.39 -14.77
N PHE A 18 -4.30 -1.03 -13.49
CA PHE A 18 -3.77 -1.91 -12.43
C PHE A 18 -4.46 -3.28 -12.41
N HIS A 19 -5.78 -3.29 -12.52
CA HIS A 19 -6.54 -4.54 -12.55
C HIS A 19 -6.15 -5.39 -13.76
N GLN A 20 -5.95 -4.82 -14.95
CA GLN A 20 -5.52 -5.56 -16.15
C GLN A 20 -4.08 -6.06 -16.01
N GLN A 21 -3.14 -5.21 -15.57
CA GLN A 21 -1.73 -5.56 -15.36
C GLN A 21 -1.54 -6.72 -14.38
N HIS A 22 -2.44 -6.86 -13.42
CA HIS A 22 -2.39 -7.90 -12.40
C HIS A 22 -3.44 -9.00 -12.56
N ARG A 23 -4.25 -8.98 -13.63
CA ARG A 23 -5.34 -9.96 -13.88
C ARG A 23 -4.79 -11.37 -14.12
N ASP A 24 -3.75 -11.46 -14.95
CA ASP A 24 -3.17 -12.75 -15.40
C ASP A 24 -1.90 -13.14 -14.63
N SER A 25 -1.56 -12.36 -13.60
CA SER A 25 -0.64 -12.83 -12.56
C SER A 25 -1.31 -14.01 -11.88
N ARG A 26 -1.12 -15.23 -12.43
CA ARG A 26 -1.51 -16.50 -11.81
C ARG A 26 -1.21 -16.37 -10.32
N LEU A 27 -2.08 -16.92 -9.48
CA LEU A 27 -1.96 -17.03 -8.01
C LEU A 27 -0.67 -17.74 -7.52
N LYS A 28 0.42 -17.76 -8.29
CA LYS A 28 1.79 -17.85 -7.78
C LYS A 28 1.88 -16.89 -6.59
N PRO A 29 2.30 -17.39 -5.41
CA PRO A 29 1.91 -16.79 -4.17
C PRO A 29 2.41 -15.35 -4.13
N PRO A 30 1.52 -14.34 -4.16
CA PRO A 30 1.91 -12.94 -4.04
C PRO A 30 2.65 -12.67 -2.73
N LYS A 31 2.65 -13.63 -1.79
CA LYS A 31 3.45 -13.69 -0.58
C LYS A 31 4.92 -13.32 -0.81
N GLY A 32 5.55 -13.79 -1.89
CA GLY A 32 6.97 -13.49 -2.15
C GLY A 32 7.21 -11.99 -2.37
N LYS A 33 6.49 -11.40 -3.33
CA LYS A 33 6.59 -9.96 -3.63
C LYS A 33 6.09 -9.08 -2.49
N LEU A 34 5.02 -9.48 -1.80
CA LEU A 34 4.49 -8.78 -0.64
C LEU A 34 5.49 -8.77 0.53
N SER A 35 6.11 -9.92 0.81
CA SER A 35 7.13 -10.01 1.86
C SER A 35 8.34 -9.16 1.52
N GLU A 36 8.78 -9.18 0.25
CA GLU A 36 9.90 -8.35 -0.20
C GLU A 36 9.62 -6.85 -0.05
N THR A 37 8.46 -6.38 -0.51
CA THR A 37 8.09 -4.96 -0.37
C THR A 37 7.87 -4.58 1.08
N HIS A 38 7.29 -5.46 1.90
CA HIS A 38 7.17 -5.26 3.35
C HIS A 38 8.53 -5.03 3.99
N PHE A 39 9.50 -5.93 3.77
CA PHE A 39 10.84 -5.81 4.35
C PHE A 39 11.58 -4.56 3.85
N ARG A 40 11.39 -4.17 2.58
CA ARG A 40 11.93 -2.89 2.08
C ARG A 40 11.38 -1.70 2.83
N LEU A 41 10.06 -1.67 3.11
CA LEU A 41 9.44 -0.59 3.87
C LEU A 41 9.86 -0.58 5.34
N ILE A 42 10.01 -1.75 5.98
CA ILE A 42 10.56 -1.86 7.35
C ILE A 42 11.98 -1.28 7.40
N ARG A 43 12.85 -1.64 6.45
CA ARG A 43 14.20 -1.08 6.37
C ARG A 43 14.22 0.44 6.14
N ILE A 44 13.22 0.98 5.43
CA ILE A 44 13.06 2.43 5.30
C ILE A 44 12.72 3.02 6.68
N ILE A 45 11.74 2.46 7.39
CA ILE A 45 11.36 2.91 8.74
C ILE A 45 12.57 2.89 9.69
N GLU A 46 13.32 1.79 9.73
CA GLU A 46 14.48 1.64 10.63
C GLU A 46 15.65 2.60 10.33
N ARG A 47 15.72 3.14 9.11
CA ARG A 47 16.76 4.11 8.72
C ARG A 47 16.42 5.55 9.07
N HIS A 48 15.17 5.84 9.40
CA HIS A 48 14.72 7.19 9.72
C HIS A 48 14.55 7.32 11.23
N SER A 49 14.89 8.50 11.75
CA SER A 49 14.57 8.90 13.13
C SER A 49 13.07 9.13 13.31
N GLU A 50 12.61 9.16 14.57
CA GLU A 50 11.23 9.57 14.86
C GLU A 50 10.92 10.97 14.34
N GLU A 51 11.87 11.90 14.45
CA GLU A 51 11.69 13.27 13.96
C GLU A 51 11.45 13.28 12.45
N GLU A 52 12.25 12.55 11.68
CA GLU A 52 12.06 12.41 10.23
C GLU A 52 10.74 11.75 9.86
N LEU A 53 10.30 10.75 10.63
CA LEU A 53 9.07 10.02 10.37
C LEU A 53 7.81 10.81 10.73
N PHE A 54 7.84 11.61 11.79
CA PHE A 54 6.63 12.20 12.38
C PHE A 54 6.57 13.72 12.31
N THR A 55 7.63 14.40 11.86
CA THR A 55 7.58 15.84 11.56
C THR A 55 6.93 16.10 10.21
N ARG A 56 5.88 16.91 10.20
CA ARG A 56 5.22 17.35 8.96
C ARG A 56 6.16 18.25 8.16
N GLN A 57 6.09 18.16 6.84
CA GLN A 57 6.93 18.95 5.93
C GLN A 57 8.45 18.78 6.15
N HIS A 58 8.89 17.77 6.91
CA HIS A 58 10.32 17.48 7.09
C HIS A 58 11.00 17.20 5.75
N TYR A 59 10.29 16.52 4.85
CA TYR A 59 10.69 16.34 3.46
C TYR A 59 9.75 17.12 2.54
N HIS A 60 10.30 17.91 1.60
CA HIS A 60 9.49 18.74 0.69
C HIS A 60 8.41 17.95 -0.08
N TRP A 61 8.66 16.69 -0.41
CA TRP A 61 7.72 15.84 -1.16
C TRP A 61 6.50 15.40 -0.34
N THR A 62 6.53 15.50 1.00
CA THR A 62 5.40 15.07 1.83
C THR A 62 4.27 16.09 1.87
N GLY A 63 4.51 17.33 1.43
CA GLY A 63 3.52 18.40 1.53
C GLY A 63 3.03 18.56 2.97
N SER A 64 1.73 18.69 3.21
CA SER A 64 1.18 18.91 4.55
C SER A 64 1.23 17.70 5.51
N THR A 65 1.78 16.54 5.09
CA THR A 65 1.84 15.32 5.90
C THR A 65 3.28 14.98 6.31
N SER A 66 3.45 13.92 7.09
CA SER A 66 4.75 13.31 7.40
C SER A 66 5.01 12.05 6.55
N PRO A 67 6.25 11.55 6.46
CA PRO A 67 6.54 10.23 5.89
C PRO A 67 5.78 9.10 6.63
N GLY A 68 5.65 9.22 7.95
CA GLY A 68 4.91 8.28 8.79
C GLY A 68 3.44 8.16 8.42
N ASP A 69 2.80 9.24 7.97
CA ASP A 69 1.41 9.20 7.47
C ASP A 69 1.29 8.31 6.22
N TYR A 70 2.24 8.44 5.28
CA TYR A 70 2.28 7.60 4.08
C TYR A 70 2.55 6.13 4.42
N LEU A 71 3.53 5.87 5.31
CA LEU A 71 3.90 4.52 5.72
C LEU A 71 2.77 3.82 6.47
N THR A 72 2.09 4.52 7.38
CA THR A 72 0.90 4.02 8.09
C THR A 72 -0.25 3.68 7.13
N SER A 73 -0.46 4.50 6.12
CA SER A 73 -1.49 4.26 5.11
C SER A 73 -1.14 3.05 4.22
N ALA A 74 0.12 2.87 3.85
CA ALA A 74 0.57 1.84 2.93
C ALA A 74 0.78 0.45 3.58
N LEU A 75 1.14 0.41 4.87
CA LEU A 75 1.39 -0.84 5.60
C LEU A 75 0.18 -1.28 6.45
N PRO A 76 0.06 -0.90 7.75
CA PRO A 76 -0.91 -1.52 8.64
C PRO A 76 -2.35 -1.33 8.18
N ARG A 77 -2.72 -0.10 7.77
CA ARG A 77 -4.09 0.20 7.34
C ARG A 77 -4.49 -0.60 6.10
N HIS A 78 -3.57 -0.78 5.15
CA HIS A 78 -3.86 -1.54 3.95
C HIS A 78 -3.96 -3.04 4.22
N TYR A 79 -3.11 -3.58 5.09
CA TYR A 79 -3.20 -4.97 5.53
C TYR A 79 -4.51 -5.27 6.26
N GLU A 80 -4.95 -4.38 7.15
CA GLU A 80 -6.24 -4.52 7.83
C GLU A 80 -7.41 -4.57 6.85
N TRP A 81 -7.44 -3.66 5.88
CA TRP A 81 -8.48 -3.63 4.85
C TRP A 81 -8.48 -4.92 4.01
N ALA A 82 -7.32 -5.36 3.54
CA ALA A 82 -7.19 -6.59 2.76
C ALA A 82 -7.66 -7.82 3.56
N LEU A 83 -7.28 -7.92 4.84
CA LEU A 83 -7.73 -8.99 5.73
C LEU A 83 -9.25 -8.99 5.93
N LYS A 84 -9.89 -7.81 6.02
CA LYS A 84 -11.36 -7.71 6.12
C LYS A 84 -12.03 -8.28 4.88
N ILE A 85 -11.52 -7.98 3.68
CA ILE A 85 -12.05 -8.51 2.42
C ILE A 85 -11.89 -10.04 2.35
N LEU A 86 -10.69 -10.54 2.64
CA LEU A 86 -10.40 -11.97 2.61
C LEU A 86 -11.28 -12.74 3.60
N ARG A 87 -11.45 -12.23 4.82
CA ARG A 87 -12.34 -12.84 5.82
C ARG A 87 -13.79 -12.90 5.34
N LYS A 88 -14.28 -11.83 4.71
CA LYS A 88 -15.64 -11.80 4.14
C LYS A 88 -15.81 -12.85 3.04
N TYR A 89 -14.84 -12.95 2.13
CA TYR A 89 -14.86 -13.93 1.05
C TYR A 89 -14.75 -15.37 1.55
N THR A 90 -13.86 -15.66 2.50
CA THR A 90 -13.74 -16.99 3.11
C THR A 90 -15.04 -17.41 3.81
N ARG A 91 -15.76 -16.47 4.43
CA ARG A 91 -17.08 -16.77 5.03
C ARG A 91 -18.12 -17.10 3.97
N SER A 92 -18.17 -16.38 2.85
CA SER A 92 -19.12 -16.69 1.78
C SER A 92 -18.87 -18.05 1.13
N LEU A 93 -17.60 -18.47 1.02
CA LEU A 93 -17.25 -19.81 0.51
C LEU A 93 -17.64 -20.96 1.44
N ARG A 94 -17.81 -20.71 2.75
CA ARG A 94 -18.21 -21.71 3.75
C ARG A 94 -19.73 -21.81 3.94
N ALA A 95 -20.47 -20.85 3.39
CA ALA A 95 -21.93 -20.80 3.45
C ALA A 95 -22.60 -21.53 2.26
N HIS A 96 -21.79 -22.15 1.39
CA HIS A 96 -22.16 -23.05 0.30
C HIS A 96 -21.51 -24.40 0.55
#